data_AF-A0A0Q4H489-F1
#
_entry.id   AF-A0A0Q4H489-F1
#
_cell.length_a   1.000
_cell.length_b   1.000
_cell.length_c   1.000
_cell.angle_alpha   90.00
_cell.angle_beta   90.00
_cell.angle_gamma   90.00
#
_symmetry.space_group_name_H-M   'P 1'
#
loop_
_entity.id
_entity.type
_entity.pdbx_description
1 polymer ?
#
loop_
_entity_poly.entity_id
_entity_poly.type
_entity_poly.pdbx_seq_one_letter_code
_entity_poly.pdbx_strand_id
1 'polypeptide(L)'
;MLLLAKREVTPGVDPIPTAGANSVMVRAFTPELITAEFVQRNLLRPFKGNSGSMAVGVHRRFQFEIELAGSGAPGTAPAWGDILAACGFSETITIGTSVQYLPVSEGEPTLTMYGYLDGVLFKLTNAKGTVSLQMDAKTIPVLKFDFIGAYSDGADVVQPAANTVDYSKFKQPQTVGKINTPTFSIYGVQACMQAFGVDVANQLAWRELVNCAGPRSPDRQPKGTAMIELTSMQQKNWGATIKDSAVGAAQSIHGTVAGNIIQLDLPNIQVTSAALQDQEGIAMLNLGFDVNPNTGDDEMVLTLK
;
A
#
# COMPACT_ATOMS: atom_id res chain seq x y z
N MET A 1 15.81 12.61 -7.95
CA MET A 1 15.27 11.26 -7.65
C MET A 1 14.13 10.99 -8.62
N LEU A 2 14.11 9.81 -9.21
CA LEU A 2 13.07 9.37 -10.15
C LEU A 2 12.77 7.91 -9.88
N LEU A 3 11.48 7.55 -9.79
CA LEU A 3 11.02 6.18 -9.71
C LEU A 3 10.34 5.79 -11.03
N LEU A 4 10.74 4.66 -11.61
CA LEU A 4 10.02 4.00 -12.68
C LEU A 4 9.51 2.64 -12.20
N ALA A 5 8.31 2.24 -12.60
CA ALA A 5 7.77 0.91 -12.30
C ALA A 5 7.08 0.32 -13.53
N LYS A 6 7.34 -0.96 -13.80
CA LYS A 6 6.73 -1.69 -14.92
C LYS A 6 6.43 -3.13 -14.52
N ARG A 7 5.26 -3.60 -14.92
CA ARG A 7 4.83 -5.00 -14.74
C ARG A 7 5.72 -5.95 -15.52
N GLU A 8 6.12 -7.04 -14.87
CA GLU A 8 6.90 -8.11 -15.47
C GLU A 8 5.96 -9.08 -16.20
N VAL A 9 6.34 -9.50 -17.40
CA VAL A 9 5.64 -10.58 -18.14
C VAL A 9 6.03 -11.94 -17.56
N THR A 10 7.28 -12.06 -17.13
CA THR A 10 7.83 -13.24 -16.47
C THR A 10 8.54 -12.77 -15.20
N PRO A 11 8.22 -13.33 -14.01
CA PRO A 11 8.83 -12.89 -12.76
C PRO A 11 10.35 -12.89 -12.80
N GLY A 12 10.97 -11.78 -12.39
CA GLY A 12 12.41 -11.56 -12.38
C GLY A 12 13.04 -11.22 -13.73
N VAL A 13 12.26 -11.15 -14.81
CA VAL A 13 12.75 -10.70 -16.12
C VAL A 13 12.49 -9.21 -16.27
N ASP A 14 13.57 -8.43 -16.26
CA ASP A 14 13.54 -6.97 -16.38
C ASP A 14 12.85 -6.53 -17.69
N PRO A 15 11.68 -5.88 -17.61
CA PRO A 15 10.92 -5.43 -18.77
C PRO A 15 11.42 -4.09 -19.31
N ILE A 16 12.50 -3.53 -18.74
CA ILE A 16 13.14 -2.27 -19.12
C ILE A 16 12.13 -1.09 -19.04
N PRO A 17 11.80 -0.62 -17.82
CA PRO A 17 10.99 0.58 -17.64
C PRO A 17 11.60 1.80 -18.34
N THR A 18 10.76 2.64 -18.94
CA THR A 18 11.18 3.89 -19.60
C THR A 18 10.54 5.10 -18.94
N ALA A 19 11.24 6.24 -18.91
CA ALA A 19 10.71 7.47 -18.32
C ALA A 19 9.42 7.98 -19.00
N GLY A 20 9.27 7.75 -20.31
CA GLY A 20 8.10 8.23 -21.05
C GLY A 20 6.82 7.42 -20.81
N ALA A 21 6.92 6.21 -20.26
CA ALA A 21 5.76 5.33 -20.09
C ALA A 21 5.53 4.85 -18.64
N ASN A 22 6.59 4.84 -17.82
CA ASN A 22 6.63 4.12 -16.54
C ASN A 22 7.02 5.01 -15.36
N SER A 23 7.12 6.32 -15.54
CA SER A 23 7.40 7.25 -14.44
C SER A 23 6.28 7.27 -13.41
N VAL A 24 6.66 7.18 -12.13
CA VAL A 24 5.75 7.15 -10.99
C VAL A 24 5.95 8.42 -10.17
N MET A 25 4.89 9.21 -10.01
CA MET A 25 4.95 10.40 -9.18
C MET A 25 4.83 9.98 -7.71
N VAL A 26 5.93 10.12 -6.96
CA VAL A 26 6.03 9.68 -5.56
C VAL A 26 6.46 10.81 -4.63
N ARG A 27 6.10 10.66 -3.36
CA ARG A 27 6.65 11.41 -2.22
C ARG A 27 7.42 10.44 -1.31
N ALA A 28 8.34 10.98 -0.52
CA ALA A 28 9.11 10.23 0.48
C ALA A 28 9.78 8.93 -0.03
N PHE A 29 10.32 8.96 -1.26
CA PHE A 29 11.02 7.79 -1.83
C PHE A 29 12.33 7.52 -1.10
N THR A 30 12.46 6.32 -0.55
CA THR A 30 13.60 5.87 0.23
C THR A 30 14.09 4.52 -0.33
N PRO A 31 15.06 4.51 -1.26
CA PRO A 31 15.68 3.28 -1.73
C PRO A 31 16.72 2.78 -0.72
N GLU A 32 16.61 1.53 -0.26
CA GLU A 32 17.68 0.90 0.52
C GLU A 32 18.83 0.44 -0.38
N LEU A 33 20.06 0.51 0.12
CA LEU A 33 21.23 0.05 -0.62
C LEU A 33 21.21 -1.47 -0.81
N ILE A 34 21.05 -2.20 0.30
CA ILE A 34 21.04 -3.66 0.38
C ILE A 34 20.42 -4.08 1.72
N THR A 35 19.69 -5.19 1.69
CA THR A 35 19.16 -5.87 2.86
C THR A 35 19.68 -7.31 2.82
N ALA A 36 20.31 -7.78 3.89
CA ALA A 36 20.88 -9.12 3.96
C ALA A 36 20.90 -9.65 5.40
N GLU A 37 20.86 -10.96 5.52
CA GLU A 37 21.14 -11.69 6.75
C GLU A 37 22.62 -12.07 6.81
N PHE A 38 23.15 -12.29 8.01
CA PHE A 38 24.57 -12.57 8.20
C PHE A 38 24.79 -13.84 9.02
N VAL A 39 25.43 -14.84 8.41
CA VAL A 39 25.85 -16.07 9.08
C VAL A 39 27.22 -15.86 9.72
N GLN A 40 27.30 -15.99 11.05
CA GLN A 40 28.56 -15.87 11.78
C GLN A 40 29.47 -17.08 11.55
N ARG A 41 30.77 -16.82 11.43
CA ARG A 41 31.77 -17.87 11.28
C ARG A 41 32.26 -18.31 12.65
N ASN A 42 31.71 -19.39 13.19
CA ASN A 42 32.09 -19.90 14.52
C ASN A 42 33.40 -20.72 14.45
N LEU A 43 34.51 -20.06 14.14
CA LEU A 43 35.83 -20.69 13.98
C LEU A 43 36.54 -20.80 15.32
N LEU A 44 37.07 -21.99 15.63
CA LEU A 44 37.97 -22.20 16.77
C LEU A 44 39.38 -21.77 16.37
N ARG A 45 39.96 -20.81 17.11
CA ARG A 45 41.30 -20.27 16.86
C ARG A 45 42.07 -20.10 18.17
N PRO A 46 43.40 -20.30 18.21
CA PRO A 46 44.21 -20.16 19.42
C PRO A 46 44.48 -18.69 19.80
N PHE A 47 43.79 -17.74 19.19
CA PHE A 47 43.91 -16.30 19.45
C PHE A 47 42.52 -15.64 19.46
N LYS A 48 42.43 -14.52 20.17
CA LYS A 48 41.19 -13.75 20.34
C LYS A 48 40.94 -12.85 19.12
N GLY A 49 39.70 -12.75 18.67
CA GLY A 49 39.28 -11.86 17.58
C GLY A 49 37.96 -12.31 16.94
N ASN A 50 37.26 -11.39 16.27
CA ASN A 50 36.03 -11.73 15.53
C ASN A 50 36.39 -12.57 14.29
N SER A 51 35.59 -13.61 14.02
CA SER A 51 35.78 -14.51 12.88
C SER A 51 35.06 -14.05 11.61
N GLY A 52 34.30 -12.96 11.70
CA GLY A 52 33.53 -12.37 10.60
C GLY A 52 32.22 -13.11 10.32
N SER A 53 31.44 -12.56 9.40
CA SER A 53 30.17 -13.13 8.94
C SER A 53 30.10 -13.14 7.40
N MET A 54 29.19 -13.94 6.86
CA MET A 54 28.90 -14.01 5.42
C MET A 54 27.45 -13.58 5.16
N ALA A 55 27.23 -12.80 4.12
CA ALA A 55 25.89 -12.35 3.74
C ALA A 55 25.12 -13.48 3.04
N VAL A 56 23.86 -13.63 3.42
CA VAL A 56 22.84 -14.51 2.80
C VAL A 56 21.52 -13.73 2.77
N GLY A 57 20.53 -14.20 2.03
CA GLY A 57 19.23 -13.53 2.01
C GLY A 57 19.27 -12.17 1.30
N VAL A 58 20.12 -12.00 0.29
CA VAL A 58 20.41 -10.68 -0.28
C VAL A 58 19.25 -10.18 -1.13
N HIS A 59 18.64 -9.08 -0.70
CA HIS A 59 17.54 -8.41 -1.38
C HIS A 59 17.64 -6.89 -1.22
N ARG A 60 16.67 -6.18 -1.77
CA ARG A 60 16.56 -4.72 -1.63
C ARG A 60 15.11 -4.35 -1.30
N ARG A 61 14.94 -3.21 -0.63
CA ARG A 61 13.64 -2.67 -0.24
C ARG A 61 13.47 -1.24 -0.74
N PHE A 62 12.30 -0.93 -1.31
CA PHE A 62 11.90 0.42 -1.74
C PHE A 62 10.64 0.85 -0.99
N GLN A 63 10.71 2.01 -0.36
CA GLN A 63 9.56 2.63 0.32
C GLN A 63 9.24 3.96 -0.33
N PHE A 64 7.95 4.22 -0.56
CA PHE A 64 7.46 5.49 -1.11
C PHE A 64 5.97 5.66 -0.84
N GLU A 65 5.47 6.87 -1.00
CA GLU A 65 4.03 7.14 -0.98
C GLU A 65 3.58 7.75 -2.30
N ILE A 66 2.35 7.43 -2.70
CA ILE A 66 1.66 8.00 -3.87
C ILE A 66 0.42 8.72 -3.36
N GLU A 67 0.15 9.90 -3.91
CA GLU A 67 -1.08 10.64 -3.64
C GLU A 67 -2.29 9.88 -4.20
N LEU A 68 -3.31 9.69 -3.37
CA LEU A 68 -4.50 8.94 -3.76
C LEU A 68 -5.39 9.85 -4.63
N ALA A 69 -5.32 9.62 -5.94
CA ALA A 69 -6.15 10.29 -6.94
C ALA A 69 -6.69 9.27 -7.95
N GLY A 70 -7.87 9.57 -8.51
CA GLY A 70 -8.44 8.78 -9.59
C GLY A 70 -7.73 9.00 -10.93
N SER A 71 -8.18 8.29 -11.96
CA SER A 71 -7.61 8.39 -13.32
C SER A 71 -8.09 9.64 -14.08
N GLY A 72 -9.15 10.29 -13.61
CA GLY A 72 -9.80 11.42 -14.27
C GLY A 72 -10.82 11.01 -15.33
N ALA A 73 -11.04 9.71 -15.56
CA ALA A 73 -12.05 9.20 -16.47
C ALA A 73 -12.67 7.87 -15.95
N PRO A 74 -14.00 7.73 -15.88
CA PRO A 74 -14.66 6.52 -15.42
C PRO A 74 -14.23 5.28 -16.22
N GLY A 75 -14.04 4.15 -15.53
CA GLY A 75 -13.60 2.90 -16.15
C GLY A 75 -12.20 2.94 -16.78
N THR A 76 -11.35 3.88 -16.36
CA THR A 76 -9.92 3.93 -16.72
C THR A 76 -9.09 3.65 -15.48
N ALA A 77 -8.12 2.73 -15.57
CA ALA A 77 -7.24 2.39 -14.46
C ALA A 77 -6.40 3.62 -14.02
N PRO A 78 -6.23 3.85 -12.71
CA PRO A 78 -5.33 4.87 -12.19
C PRO A 78 -3.86 4.55 -12.50
N ALA A 79 -3.01 5.58 -12.50
CA ALA A 79 -1.58 5.44 -12.80
C ALA A 79 -0.83 4.49 -11.84
N TRP A 80 -1.35 4.31 -10.62
CA TRP A 80 -0.80 3.45 -9.57
C TRP A 80 -1.41 2.04 -9.56
N GLY A 81 -2.32 1.70 -10.49
CA GLY A 81 -3.03 0.42 -10.52
C GLY A 81 -2.11 -0.81 -10.59
N ASP A 82 -1.08 -0.76 -11.45
CA ASP A 82 -0.07 -1.81 -11.56
C ASP A 82 0.73 -2.01 -10.25
N ILE A 83 0.97 -0.91 -9.52
CA ILE A 83 1.68 -0.92 -8.24
C ILE A 83 0.81 -1.59 -7.19
N LEU A 84 -0.47 -1.21 -7.12
CA LEU A 84 -1.43 -1.84 -6.23
C LEU A 84 -1.61 -3.34 -6.55
N ALA A 85 -1.65 -3.71 -7.83
CA ALA A 85 -1.80 -5.11 -8.22
C ALA A 85 -0.66 -6.00 -7.69
N ALA A 86 0.57 -5.48 -7.69
CA ALA A 86 1.73 -6.18 -7.12
C ALA A 86 1.76 -6.23 -5.58
N CYS A 87 0.83 -5.52 -4.93
CA CYS A 87 0.51 -5.67 -3.51
C CYS A 87 -0.60 -6.71 -3.26
N GLY A 88 -0.93 -7.56 -4.24
CA GLY A 88 -1.90 -8.63 -4.07
C GLY A 88 -3.34 -8.23 -4.35
N PHE A 89 -3.55 -7.40 -5.37
CA PHE A 89 -4.88 -7.03 -5.86
C PHE A 89 -5.05 -7.46 -7.32
N SER A 90 -6.24 -7.94 -7.66
CA SER A 90 -6.69 -8.10 -9.04
C SER A 90 -7.46 -6.87 -9.50
N GLU A 91 -7.28 -6.49 -10.76
CA GLU A 91 -7.99 -5.36 -11.37
C GLU A 91 -9.12 -5.87 -12.27
N THR A 92 -10.32 -5.33 -12.06
CA THR A 92 -11.47 -5.55 -12.94
C THR A 92 -11.98 -4.22 -13.47
N ILE A 93 -11.90 -4.02 -14.78
CA ILE A 93 -12.34 -2.79 -15.45
C ILE A 93 -13.73 -2.98 -16.06
N THR A 94 -14.69 -2.17 -15.62
CA THR A 94 -15.96 -1.98 -16.31
C THR A 94 -15.88 -0.67 -17.10
N ILE A 95 -15.65 -0.79 -18.42
CA ILE A 95 -15.40 0.35 -19.31
C ILE A 95 -16.48 1.41 -19.15
N GLY A 96 -16.04 2.67 -19.02
CA GLY A 96 -16.92 3.83 -18.86
C GLY A 96 -17.68 3.90 -17.54
N THR A 97 -17.46 2.94 -16.62
CA THR A 97 -18.21 2.85 -15.37
C THR A 97 -17.27 2.87 -14.16
N SER A 98 -16.39 1.88 -14.03
CA SER A 98 -15.59 1.71 -12.82
C SER A 98 -14.37 0.83 -13.04
N VAL A 99 -13.42 0.94 -12.10
CA VAL A 99 -12.30 0.01 -11.95
C VAL A 99 -12.31 -0.50 -10.52
N GLN A 100 -12.34 -1.82 -10.33
CA GLN A 100 -12.38 -2.46 -9.02
C GLN A 100 -11.08 -3.20 -8.76
N TYR A 101 -10.55 -3.02 -7.55
CA TYR A 101 -9.44 -3.78 -7.01
C TYR A 101 -9.91 -4.62 -5.83
N LEU A 102 -9.78 -5.94 -5.98
CA LEU A 102 -10.07 -6.92 -4.92
C LEU A 102 -8.77 -7.64 -4.58
N PRO A 103 -8.53 -7.98 -3.30
CA PRO A 103 -7.43 -8.84 -2.91
C PRO A 103 -7.43 -10.15 -3.71
N VAL A 104 -6.26 -10.76 -3.86
CA VAL A 104 -6.12 -12.12 -4.42
C VAL A 104 -5.08 -12.90 -3.64
N SER A 105 -5.36 -14.18 -3.41
CA SER A 105 -4.45 -15.10 -2.72
C SER A 105 -3.35 -15.68 -3.62
N GLU A 106 -3.55 -15.65 -4.95
CA GLU A 106 -2.57 -16.14 -5.93
C GLU A 106 -2.61 -15.30 -7.22
N GLY A 107 -1.55 -15.42 -8.03
CA GLY A 107 -1.48 -14.78 -9.34
C GLY A 107 -1.13 -13.29 -9.29
N GLU A 108 -0.66 -12.79 -8.14
CA GLU A 108 -0.24 -11.39 -8.06
C GLU A 108 0.91 -11.12 -9.05
N PRO A 109 0.79 -10.09 -9.90
CA PRO A 109 1.87 -9.71 -10.79
C PRO A 109 3.10 -9.24 -10.00
N THR A 110 4.24 -9.29 -10.66
CA THR A 110 5.52 -8.80 -10.14
C THR A 110 5.92 -7.55 -10.92
N LEU A 111 6.70 -6.69 -10.26
CA LEU A 111 7.17 -5.44 -10.85
C LEU A 111 8.68 -5.40 -10.93
N THR A 112 9.20 -4.73 -11.96
CA THR A 112 10.53 -4.15 -11.90
C THR A 112 10.42 -2.66 -11.58
N MET A 113 11.16 -2.21 -10.57
CA MET A 113 11.27 -0.80 -10.19
C MET A 113 12.70 -0.28 -10.35
N TYR A 114 12.83 0.90 -10.94
CA TYR A 114 14.10 1.62 -11.08
C TYR A 114 14.06 2.89 -10.25
N GLY A 115 14.95 2.99 -9.26
CA GLY A 115 15.17 4.19 -8.46
C GLY A 115 16.45 4.89 -8.91
N TYR A 116 16.34 6.10 -9.47
CA TYR A 116 17.49 6.95 -9.75
C TYR A 116 17.73 7.91 -8.58
N LEU A 117 18.95 7.92 -8.07
CA LEU A 117 19.39 8.81 -7.00
C LEU A 117 20.83 9.25 -7.29
N ASP A 118 21.02 10.56 -7.46
CA ASP A 118 22.33 11.20 -7.60
C ASP A 118 23.26 10.56 -8.66
N GLY A 119 22.70 10.20 -9.82
CA GLY A 119 23.46 9.55 -10.91
C GLY A 119 23.68 8.05 -10.75
N VAL A 120 23.13 7.44 -9.70
CA VAL A 120 23.14 5.99 -9.49
C VAL A 120 21.75 5.41 -9.73
N LEU A 121 21.71 4.29 -10.44
CA LEU A 121 20.50 3.49 -10.66
C LEU A 121 20.47 2.30 -9.70
N PHE A 122 19.40 2.24 -8.90
CA PHE A 122 19.03 1.07 -8.11
C PHE A 122 17.90 0.34 -8.82
N LYS A 123 18.11 -0.95 -9.11
CA LYS A 123 17.07 -1.82 -9.67
C LYS A 123 16.52 -2.76 -8.61
N LEU A 124 15.23 -3.04 -8.74
CA LEU A 124 14.48 -3.99 -7.95
C LEU A 124 13.62 -4.82 -8.91
N THR A 125 14.02 -6.06 -9.20
CA THR A 125 13.24 -6.98 -10.07
C THR A 125 12.47 -7.98 -9.21
N ASN A 126 11.47 -8.65 -9.79
CA ASN A 126 10.60 -9.59 -9.09
C ASN A 126 9.94 -8.95 -7.84
N ALA A 127 9.63 -7.66 -7.87
CA ALA A 127 9.20 -6.93 -6.69
C ALA A 127 7.77 -7.32 -6.29
N LYS A 128 7.57 -7.57 -4.99
CA LYS A 128 6.27 -7.75 -4.33
C LYS A 128 6.19 -6.80 -3.14
N GLY A 129 4.99 -6.32 -2.82
CA GLY A 129 4.83 -5.28 -1.81
C GLY A 129 3.60 -5.40 -0.93
N THR A 130 3.52 -4.46 0.00
CA THR A 130 2.34 -4.20 0.83
C THR A 130 1.93 -2.74 0.64
N VAL A 131 0.66 -2.44 0.91
CA VAL A 131 0.10 -1.10 0.81
C VAL A 131 -0.70 -0.77 2.05
N SER A 132 -0.59 0.48 2.50
CA SER A 132 -1.52 1.08 3.46
C SER A 132 -2.11 2.35 2.90
N LEU A 133 -3.41 2.52 3.09
CA LEU A 133 -4.17 3.71 2.71
C LEU A 133 -4.37 4.59 3.94
N GLN A 134 -4.16 5.90 3.80
CA GLN A 134 -4.39 6.89 4.85
C GLN A 134 -5.22 8.06 4.33
N MET A 135 -6.27 8.40 5.08
CA MET A 135 -7.19 9.50 4.81
C MET A 135 -7.40 10.32 6.09
N ASP A 136 -6.58 11.35 6.26
CA ASP A 136 -6.68 12.26 7.40
C ASP A 136 -7.30 13.60 6.99
N ALA A 137 -8.25 14.09 7.78
CA ALA A 137 -8.92 15.36 7.54
C ALA A 137 -7.91 16.51 7.41
N LYS A 138 -8.18 17.43 6.46
CA LYS A 138 -7.30 18.57 6.11
C LYS A 138 -5.96 18.16 5.50
N THR A 139 -5.80 16.91 5.06
CA THR A 139 -4.59 16.43 4.37
C THR A 139 -4.92 15.88 2.97
N ILE A 140 -3.89 15.53 2.21
CA ILE A 140 -4.01 14.79 0.96
C ILE A 140 -3.97 13.30 1.29
N PRO A 141 -4.94 12.50 0.85
CA PRO A 141 -4.94 11.06 1.10
C PRO A 141 -3.78 10.39 0.35
N VAL A 142 -3.19 9.36 0.95
CA VAL A 142 -1.99 8.69 0.40
C VAL A 142 -2.10 7.18 0.46
N LEU A 143 -1.45 6.53 -0.51
CA LEU A 143 -1.09 5.12 -0.49
C LEU A 143 0.39 5.01 -0.15
N LYS A 144 0.72 4.36 0.96
CA LYS A 144 2.09 4.09 1.36
C LYS A 144 2.46 2.68 0.95
N PHE A 145 3.52 2.59 0.16
CA PHE A 145 3.99 1.35 -0.42
C PHE A 145 5.32 0.97 0.17
N ASP A 146 5.47 -0.34 0.32
CA ASP A 146 6.71 -0.96 0.74
C ASP A 146 6.92 -2.23 -0.07
N PHE A 147 8.04 -2.29 -0.78
CA PHE A 147 8.34 -3.36 -1.73
C PHE A 147 9.67 -4.01 -1.40
N ILE A 148 9.71 -5.34 -1.48
CA ILE A 148 10.94 -6.13 -1.50
C ILE A 148 11.10 -6.80 -2.85
N GLY A 149 12.34 -7.02 -3.27
CA GLY A 149 12.65 -7.62 -4.55
C GLY A 149 14.11 -8.02 -4.67
N ALA A 150 14.42 -8.67 -5.78
CA ALA A 150 15.76 -9.15 -6.05
C ALA A 150 16.74 -7.98 -6.16
N TYR A 151 17.87 -8.14 -5.47
CA TYR A 151 18.96 -7.20 -5.52
C TYR A 151 19.62 -7.22 -6.91
N SER A 152 20.04 -6.04 -7.37
CA SER A 152 20.95 -5.89 -8.50
C SER A 152 21.99 -4.84 -8.13
N ASP A 153 23.21 -4.99 -8.66
CA ASP A 153 24.26 -4.02 -8.44
C ASP A 153 23.83 -2.63 -8.92
N GLY A 154 24.14 -1.62 -8.10
CA GLY A 154 23.97 -0.24 -8.50
C GLY A 154 24.88 0.06 -9.69
N ALA A 155 24.38 0.85 -10.63
CA ALA A 155 25.15 1.27 -11.79
C ALA A 155 25.15 2.80 -11.89
N ASP A 156 26.29 3.37 -12.25
CA ASP A 156 26.39 4.78 -12.61
C ASP A 156 25.64 4.99 -13.92
N VAL A 157 24.48 5.62 -13.84
CA VAL A 157 23.60 5.85 -14.98
C VAL A 157 23.06 7.26 -14.86
N VAL A 158 23.28 8.05 -15.91
CA VAL A 158 22.71 9.39 -16.02
C VAL A 158 21.19 9.28 -15.91
N GLN A 159 20.62 10.05 -14.98
CA GLN A 159 19.17 10.11 -14.80
C GLN A 159 18.50 10.51 -16.14
N PRO A 160 17.37 9.89 -16.51
CA PRO A 160 16.60 10.32 -17.67
C PRO A 160 16.36 11.83 -17.70
N ALA A 161 16.48 12.41 -18.89
CA ALA A 161 16.30 13.85 -19.07
C ALA A 161 14.88 14.25 -18.67
N ALA A 162 14.72 15.41 -18.02
CA ALA A 162 13.45 15.83 -17.43
C ALA A 162 12.29 15.91 -18.44
N ASN A 163 12.58 16.21 -19.71
CA ASN A 163 11.60 16.26 -20.80
C ASN A 163 11.11 14.87 -21.26
N THR A 164 11.74 13.79 -20.79
CA THR A 164 11.33 12.40 -21.10
C THR A 164 10.48 11.78 -20.01
N VAL A 165 10.38 12.42 -18.84
CA VAL A 165 9.60 11.96 -17.69
C VAL A 165 8.15 12.36 -17.89
N ASP A 166 7.23 11.39 -17.88
CA ASP A 166 5.79 11.63 -18.03
C ASP A 166 5.02 11.31 -16.75
N TYR A 167 4.41 12.34 -16.15
CA TYR A 167 3.48 12.20 -15.02
C TYR A 167 2.03 12.53 -15.39
N SER A 168 1.70 12.69 -16.68
CA SER A 168 0.37 13.10 -17.15
C SER A 168 -0.78 12.19 -16.70
N LYS A 169 -0.47 10.92 -16.38
CA LYS A 169 -1.40 9.94 -15.83
C LYS A 169 -1.75 10.19 -14.35
N PHE A 170 -0.87 10.86 -13.59
CA PHE A 170 -1.14 11.24 -12.20
C PHE A 170 -1.97 12.52 -12.19
N LYS A 171 -3.15 12.44 -11.59
CA LYS A 171 -4.07 13.58 -11.46
C LYS A 171 -3.86 14.26 -10.12
N GLN A 172 -4.16 15.55 -10.07
CA GLN A 172 -4.11 16.30 -8.82
C GLN A 172 -5.12 15.70 -7.82
N PRO A 173 -4.67 15.31 -6.61
CA PRO A 173 -5.56 14.73 -5.62
C PRO A 173 -6.49 15.79 -5.02
N GLN A 174 -7.59 15.34 -4.43
CA GLN A 174 -8.46 16.17 -3.61
C GLN A 174 -8.07 16.03 -2.14
N THR A 175 -8.24 17.10 -1.36
CA THR A 175 -7.99 17.04 0.09
C THR A 175 -9.13 16.34 0.80
N VAL A 176 -8.84 15.62 1.89
CA VAL A 176 -9.86 14.99 2.74
C VAL A 176 -10.59 16.07 3.56
N GLY A 177 -11.90 16.07 3.47
CA GLY A 177 -12.78 16.98 4.22
C GLY A 177 -14.21 16.88 3.71
N LYS A 178 -15.16 17.54 4.38
CA LYS A 178 -16.60 17.40 4.11
C LYS A 178 -17.01 17.58 2.63
N ILE A 179 -16.32 18.45 1.89
CA ILE A 179 -16.63 18.73 0.48
C ILE A 179 -16.24 17.55 -0.43
N ASN A 180 -15.07 16.97 -0.17
CA ASN A 180 -14.45 15.98 -1.05
C ASN A 180 -14.58 14.55 -0.54
N THR A 181 -14.92 14.34 0.73
CA THR A 181 -15.19 13.03 1.33
C THR A 181 -16.63 13.04 1.86
N PRO A 182 -17.63 12.94 0.96
CA PRO A 182 -19.03 13.14 1.32
C PRO A 182 -19.58 12.09 2.28
N THR A 183 -19.02 10.88 2.29
CA THR A 183 -19.53 9.78 3.11
C THR A 183 -18.40 8.99 3.76
N PHE A 184 -18.47 8.87 5.08
CA PHE A 184 -17.77 7.87 5.86
C PHE A 184 -18.81 7.18 6.76
N SER A 185 -18.82 5.85 6.75
CA SER A 185 -19.69 5.08 7.63
C SER A 185 -18.96 3.89 8.25
N ILE A 186 -19.30 3.58 9.48
CA ILE A 186 -18.76 2.45 10.23
C ILE A 186 -19.86 1.81 11.07
N TYR A 187 -20.07 0.50 10.92
CA TYR A 187 -21.20 -0.24 11.47
C TYR A 187 -22.57 0.42 11.19
N GLY A 188 -22.74 0.99 10.00
CA GLY A 188 -23.95 1.71 9.59
C GLY A 188 -24.11 3.11 10.20
N VAL A 189 -23.17 3.58 11.02
CA VAL A 189 -23.18 4.95 11.56
C VAL A 189 -22.40 5.86 10.63
N GLN A 190 -23.04 6.93 10.15
CA GLN A 190 -22.35 8.03 9.46
C GLN A 190 -21.67 8.92 10.51
N ALA A 191 -20.36 8.81 10.62
CA ALA A 191 -19.59 9.45 11.69
C ALA A 191 -18.75 10.61 11.15
N CYS A 192 -18.59 11.67 11.95
CA CYS A 192 -17.61 12.72 11.69
C CYS A 192 -16.21 12.13 11.86
N MET A 193 -15.51 11.90 10.76
CA MET A 193 -14.20 11.26 10.72
C MET A 193 -13.09 12.30 10.69
N GLN A 194 -12.12 12.13 11.59
CA GLN A 194 -10.87 12.89 11.58
C GLN A 194 -9.77 12.14 10.83
N ALA A 195 -9.63 10.84 11.07
CA ALA A 195 -8.57 10.02 10.48
C ALA A 195 -9.11 8.63 10.18
N PHE A 196 -8.68 8.06 9.06
CA PHE A 196 -9.00 6.69 8.71
C PHE A 196 -7.85 6.07 7.95
N GLY A 197 -7.44 4.90 8.39
CA GLY A 197 -6.34 4.16 7.81
C GLY A 197 -6.70 2.69 7.67
N VAL A 198 -6.24 2.08 6.58
CA VAL A 198 -6.35 0.64 6.36
C VAL A 198 -5.02 0.14 5.82
N ASP A 199 -4.48 -0.87 6.47
CA ASP A 199 -3.25 -1.55 6.10
C ASP A 199 -3.62 -2.96 5.65
N VAL A 200 -3.23 -3.32 4.43
CA VAL A 200 -3.39 -4.69 3.91
C VAL A 200 -2.50 -5.65 4.70
N ALA A 201 -1.39 -5.15 5.23
CA ALA A 201 -0.48 -5.89 6.09
C ALA A 201 -0.05 -7.22 5.48
N ASN A 202 0.35 -7.20 4.20
CA ASN A 202 1.00 -8.35 3.57
C ASN A 202 2.31 -8.66 4.29
N GLN A 203 2.52 -9.93 4.61
CA GLN A 203 3.78 -10.39 5.18
C GLN A 203 4.85 -10.47 4.08
N LEU A 204 5.74 -9.49 3.99
CA LEU A 204 6.84 -9.54 3.03
C LEU A 204 8.03 -10.31 3.59
N ALA A 205 8.38 -11.43 2.95
CA ALA A 205 9.52 -12.25 3.33
C ALA A 205 10.41 -12.58 2.13
N TRP A 206 11.73 -12.42 2.29
CA TRP A 206 12.69 -12.96 1.35
C TRP A 206 12.95 -14.42 1.67
N ARG A 207 12.72 -15.33 0.71
CA ARG A 207 13.01 -16.74 0.87
C ARG A 207 14.25 -17.07 0.07
N GLU A 208 15.27 -17.56 0.76
CA GLU A 208 16.52 -18.01 0.13
C GLU A 208 16.70 -19.51 0.33
N LEU A 209 16.53 -20.28 -0.77
CA LEU A 209 16.77 -21.71 -0.82
C LEU A 209 17.61 -22.07 -2.05
N VAL A 210 18.24 -23.24 -2.00
CA VAL A 210 18.97 -23.77 -3.15
C VAL A 210 18.00 -23.94 -4.34
N ASN A 211 18.38 -23.40 -5.50
CA ASN A 211 17.59 -23.35 -6.74
C ASN A 211 16.32 -22.49 -6.73
N CYS A 212 15.94 -21.90 -5.59
CA CYS A 212 14.78 -21.01 -5.53
C CYS A 212 15.00 -19.90 -4.50
N ALA A 213 15.19 -18.68 -5.00
CA ALA A 213 15.27 -17.48 -4.17
C ALA A 213 14.31 -16.42 -4.71
N GLY A 214 13.63 -15.71 -3.81
CA GLY A 214 12.74 -14.63 -4.22
C GLY A 214 11.85 -14.12 -3.09
N PRO A 215 11.17 -12.99 -3.33
CA PRO A 215 10.23 -12.43 -2.39
C PRO A 215 8.93 -13.24 -2.38
N ARG A 216 8.33 -13.36 -1.21
CA ARG A 216 7.05 -14.03 -1.00
C ARG A 216 6.17 -13.19 -0.11
N SER A 217 4.87 -13.23 -0.40
CA SER A 217 3.80 -12.73 0.47
C SER A 217 2.90 -13.91 0.85
N PRO A 218 3.25 -14.70 1.88
CA PRO A 218 2.56 -15.95 2.18
C PRO A 218 1.22 -15.74 2.90
N ASP A 219 1.04 -14.60 3.56
CA ASP A 219 -0.14 -14.26 4.33
C ASP A 219 -0.39 -12.75 4.29
N ARG A 220 -1.63 -12.36 4.57
CA ARG A 220 -2.05 -10.97 4.76
C ARG A 220 -3.03 -10.89 5.90
N GLN A 221 -2.86 -9.91 6.77
CA GLN A 221 -3.70 -9.73 7.96
C GLN A 221 -4.23 -8.30 8.02
N PRO A 222 -5.19 -7.94 7.15
CA PRO A 222 -5.60 -6.57 6.99
C PRO A 222 -6.23 -6.01 8.26
N LYS A 223 -5.86 -4.78 8.58
CA LYS A 223 -6.26 -4.08 9.80
C LYS A 223 -6.46 -2.61 9.50
N GLY A 224 -7.20 -1.92 10.36
CA GLY A 224 -7.40 -0.49 10.19
C GLY A 224 -7.67 0.25 11.47
N THR A 225 -7.69 1.57 11.32
CA THR A 225 -7.99 2.51 12.38
C THR A 225 -8.97 3.56 11.88
N ALA A 226 -9.88 3.99 12.75
CA ALA A 226 -10.80 5.09 12.48
C ALA A 226 -10.91 5.97 13.71
N MET A 227 -10.62 7.26 13.54
CA MET A 227 -10.81 8.28 14.57
C MET A 227 -12.06 9.08 14.22
N ILE A 228 -13.10 8.93 15.03
CA ILE A 228 -14.40 9.55 14.83
C ILE A 228 -14.84 10.35 16.04
N GLU A 229 -15.73 11.32 15.87
CA GLU A 229 -16.42 11.93 17.01
C GLU A 229 -17.18 10.85 17.80
N LEU A 230 -17.14 10.92 19.13
CA LEU A 230 -17.82 9.97 19.98
C LEU A 230 -19.34 10.03 19.73
N THR A 231 -19.88 8.93 19.21
CA THR A 231 -21.31 8.80 18.96
C THR A 231 -22.07 8.55 20.26
N SER A 232 -23.35 8.90 20.29
CA SER A 232 -24.21 8.54 21.42
C SER A 232 -24.39 7.02 21.54
N MET A 233 -24.64 6.52 22.76
CA MET A 233 -24.92 5.10 22.99
C MET A 233 -26.19 4.59 22.27
N GLN A 234 -27.11 5.49 21.93
CA GLN A 234 -28.31 5.18 21.14
C GLN A 234 -27.97 4.93 19.67
N GLN A 235 -27.01 5.67 19.12
CA GLN A 235 -26.52 5.45 17.76
C GLN A 235 -25.71 4.16 17.67
N LYS A 236 -24.77 3.96 18.61
CA LYS A 236 -23.98 2.73 18.68
C LYS A 236 -23.35 2.56 20.06
N ASN A 237 -23.55 1.38 20.65
CA ASN A 237 -22.81 0.98 21.83
C ASN A 237 -21.52 0.24 21.42
N TRP A 238 -20.43 0.98 21.30
CA TRP A 238 -19.11 0.43 20.92
C TRP A 238 -18.58 -0.59 21.93
N GLY A 239 -18.82 -0.37 23.23
CA GLY A 239 -18.40 -1.30 24.28
C GLY A 239 -19.08 -2.67 24.16
N ALA A 240 -20.39 -2.68 23.90
CA ALA A 240 -21.12 -3.92 23.63
C ALA A 240 -20.66 -4.57 22.32
N THR A 241 -20.41 -3.78 21.28
CA THR A 241 -19.91 -4.27 19.98
C THR A 241 -18.59 -5.03 20.14
N ILE A 242 -17.66 -4.50 20.94
CA ILE A 242 -16.38 -5.16 21.25
C ILE A 242 -16.59 -6.39 22.13
N LYS A 243 -17.35 -6.24 23.23
CA LYS A 243 -17.60 -7.34 24.18
C LYS A 243 -18.22 -8.56 23.51
N ASP A 244 -19.16 -8.33 22.60
CA ASP A 244 -19.90 -9.38 21.91
C ASP A 244 -19.18 -9.83 20.62
N SER A 245 -18.02 -9.23 20.30
CA SER A 245 -17.26 -9.49 19.06
C SER A 245 -18.12 -9.36 17.81
N ALA A 246 -19.03 -8.37 17.81
CA ALA A 246 -19.94 -8.16 16.71
C ALA A 246 -19.20 -7.59 15.50
N VAL A 247 -19.52 -8.12 14.32
CA VAL A 247 -18.99 -7.66 13.03
C VAL A 247 -19.91 -6.63 12.37
N GLY A 248 -19.37 -5.84 11.45
CA GLY A 248 -20.14 -4.88 10.68
C GLY A 248 -19.36 -4.36 9.49
N ALA A 249 -19.97 -3.48 8.69
CA ALA A 249 -19.31 -2.91 7.52
C ALA A 249 -18.73 -1.52 7.80
N ALA A 250 -17.67 -1.15 7.11
CA ALA A 250 -17.20 0.22 6.99
C ALA A 250 -17.05 0.63 5.52
N GLN A 251 -17.29 1.90 5.23
CA GLN A 251 -17.16 2.46 3.89
C GLN A 251 -16.67 3.90 3.96
N SER A 252 -15.77 4.25 3.03
CA SER A 252 -15.40 5.63 2.77
C SER A 252 -15.53 5.93 1.28
N ILE A 253 -16.13 7.06 0.93
CA ILE A 253 -16.17 7.58 -0.44
C ILE A 253 -15.49 8.93 -0.45
N HIS A 254 -14.44 9.02 -1.25
CA HIS A 254 -13.68 10.23 -1.51
C HIS A 254 -13.83 10.62 -2.99
N GLY A 255 -13.90 11.91 -3.29
CA GLY A 255 -14.25 12.45 -4.60
C GLY A 255 -15.76 12.63 -4.82
N THR A 256 -16.09 13.56 -5.71
CA THR A 256 -17.48 13.89 -6.11
C THR A 256 -17.68 13.91 -7.63
N VAL A 257 -16.59 13.90 -8.41
CA VAL A 257 -16.59 13.96 -9.87
C VAL A 257 -16.24 12.58 -10.42
N ALA A 258 -17.05 12.06 -11.34
CA ALA A 258 -16.79 10.78 -12.01
C ALA A 258 -15.39 10.77 -12.67
N GLY A 259 -14.70 9.65 -12.55
CA GLY A 259 -13.28 9.46 -12.85
C GLY A 259 -12.34 9.77 -11.68
N ASN A 260 -12.83 10.42 -10.63
CA ASN A 260 -12.07 10.80 -9.43
C ASN A 260 -12.71 10.31 -8.13
N ILE A 261 -13.81 9.55 -8.20
CA ILE A 261 -14.42 8.96 -7.01
C ILE A 261 -13.64 7.70 -6.65
N ILE A 262 -13.22 7.60 -5.40
CA ILE A 262 -12.51 6.48 -4.81
C ILE A 262 -13.34 6.00 -3.63
N GLN A 263 -13.87 4.80 -3.75
CA GLN A 263 -14.69 4.15 -2.74
C GLN A 263 -13.93 2.96 -2.17
N LEU A 264 -13.76 2.93 -0.86
CA LEU A 264 -13.26 1.77 -0.13
C LEU A 264 -14.42 1.13 0.63
N ASP A 265 -14.66 -0.15 0.35
CA ASP A 265 -15.66 -0.98 1.01
C ASP A 265 -14.96 -2.05 1.85
N LEU A 266 -15.31 -2.11 3.13
CA LEU A 266 -14.88 -3.15 4.08
C LEU A 266 -16.13 -3.84 4.62
N PRO A 267 -16.62 -4.92 3.97
CA PRO A 267 -17.93 -5.49 4.28
C PRO A 267 -18.02 -6.13 5.67
N ASN A 268 -16.90 -6.61 6.20
CA ASN A 268 -16.84 -7.31 7.48
C ASN A 268 -15.59 -6.90 8.26
N ILE A 269 -15.75 -5.93 9.14
CA ILE A 269 -14.76 -5.50 10.12
C ILE A 269 -15.18 -5.91 11.52
N GLN A 270 -14.19 -6.13 12.37
CA GLN A 270 -14.37 -6.39 13.79
C GLN A 270 -13.56 -5.39 14.61
N VAL A 271 -14.25 -4.56 15.39
CA VAL A 271 -13.58 -3.61 16.30
C VAL A 271 -12.93 -4.38 17.46
N THR A 272 -11.64 -4.18 17.65
CA THR A 272 -10.84 -4.83 18.71
C THR A 272 -10.49 -3.87 19.84
N SER A 273 -10.48 -2.57 19.57
CA SER A 273 -10.16 -1.55 20.56
C SER A 273 -10.94 -0.26 20.31
N ALA A 274 -11.26 0.44 21.40
CA ALA A 274 -11.90 1.74 21.40
C ALA A 274 -11.30 2.60 22.50
N ALA A 275 -10.57 3.65 22.12
CA ALA A 275 -9.92 4.58 23.04
C ALA A 275 -10.55 5.97 22.91
N LEU A 276 -10.92 6.57 24.04
CA LEU A 276 -11.40 7.94 24.09
C LEU A 276 -10.23 8.91 24.04
N GLN A 277 -10.37 9.98 23.26
CA GLN A 277 -9.40 11.05 23.14
C GLN A 277 -10.11 12.41 23.16
N ASP A 278 -9.44 13.45 23.62
CA ASP A 278 -9.92 14.82 23.48
C ASP A 278 -9.27 15.47 22.26
N GLN A 279 -10.07 16.13 21.44
CA GLN A 279 -9.58 16.99 20.38
C GLN A 279 -10.34 18.31 20.41
N GLU A 280 -9.62 19.40 20.70
CA GLU A 280 -10.21 20.75 20.75
C GLU A 280 -11.44 20.85 21.68
N GLY A 281 -11.48 20.04 22.75
CA GLY A 281 -12.61 19.97 23.67
C GLY A 281 -13.80 19.11 23.21
N ILE A 282 -13.66 18.39 22.09
CA ILE A 282 -14.63 17.41 21.60
C ILE A 282 -14.11 16.00 21.90
N ALA A 283 -14.97 15.15 22.46
CA ALA A 283 -14.65 13.75 22.70
C ALA A 283 -14.61 12.96 21.39
N MET A 284 -13.44 12.41 21.07
CA MET A 284 -13.17 11.54 19.94
C MET A 284 -13.06 10.08 20.41
N LEU A 285 -13.30 9.17 19.48
CA LEU A 285 -13.19 7.73 19.65
C LEU A 285 -12.24 7.19 18.59
N ASN A 286 -11.10 6.68 19.03
CA ASN A 286 -10.15 5.97 18.21
C ASN A 286 -10.47 4.48 18.22
N LEU A 287 -10.94 3.96 17.10
CA LEU A 287 -11.32 2.57 16.88
C LEU A 287 -10.18 1.85 16.15
N GLY A 288 -9.68 0.76 16.73
CA GLY A 288 -8.87 -0.23 16.01
C GLY A 288 -9.75 -1.41 15.59
N PHE A 289 -9.60 -1.87 14.35
CA PHE A 289 -10.39 -2.98 13.82
C PHE A 289 -9.56 -3.90 12.93
N ASP A 290 -9.94 -5.17 12.93
CA ASP A 290 -9.48 -6.17 11.98
C ASP A 290 -10.46 -6.22 10.81
N VAL A 291 -9.96 -6.49 9.60
CA VAL A 291 -10.77 -6.63 8.40
C VAL A 291 -10.80 -8.11 8.00
N ASN A 292 -12.00 -8.69 8.06
CA ASN A 292 -12.21 -10.12 7.89
C ASN A 292 -12.83 -10.44 6.53
N PRO A 293 -12.47 -11.57 5.90
CA PRO A 293 -13.17 -12.05 4.72
C PRO A 293 -14.56 -12.59 5.07
N ASN A 294 -15.50 -12.53 4.12
CA ASN A 294 -16.76 -13.27 4.19
C ASN A 294 -16.64 -14.60 3.43
N THR A 295 -16.28 -14.54 2.15
CA THR A 295 -16.14 -15.69 1.25
C THR A 295 -14.88 -15.58 0.40
N GLY A 296 -13.73 -15.94 0.97
CA GLY A 296 -12.45 -15.92 0.26
C GLY A 296 -11.83 -14.52 0.23
N ASP A 297 -11.36 -14.07 -0.94
CA ASP A 297 -10.63 -12.81 -1.11
C ASP A 297 -11.56 -11.58 -1.26
N ASP A 298 -12.51 -11.41 -0.34
CA ASP A 298 -13.55 -10.36 -0.38
C ASP A 298 -13.55 -9.43 0.85
N GLU A 299 -12.46 -9.42 1.62
CA GLU A 299 -12.36 -8.63 2.85
C GLU A 299 -12.30 -7.12 2.60
N MET A 300 -11.90 -6.68 1.40
CA MET A 300 -11.91 -5.27 1.02
C MET A 300 -12.10 -5.09 -0.49
N VAL A 301 -12.71 -3.98 -0.89
CA VAL A 301 -12.84 -3.61 -2.31
C VAL A 301 -12.53 -2.13 -2.47
N LEU A 302 -11.58 -1.80 -3.33
CA LEU A 302 -11.28 -0.43 -3.74
C LEU A 302 -11.87 -0.19 -5.13
N THR A 303 -12.86 0.68 -5.24
CA THR A 303 -13.52 1.01 -6.51
C THR A 303 -13.23 2.44 -6.91
N LEU A 304 -12.75 2.64 -8.14
CA LEU A 304 -12.70 3.94 -8.79
C LEU A 304 -13.90 4.11 -9.72
N LYS A 305 -14.55 5.28 -9.67
CA LYS A 305 -15.70 5.64 -10.50
C LYS A 305 -15.52 7.02 -11.09
#